data_AF-A0A9E4UPR5-F1
#
_entry.id   AF-A0A9E4UPR5-F1
#
_cell.length_a   1.000
_cell.length_b   1.000
_cell.length_c   1.000
_cell.angle_alpha   90.00
_cell.angle_beta   90.00
_cell.angle_gamma   90.00
#
_symmetry.space_group_name_H-M   'P 1'
#
loop_
_entity.id
_entity.type
_entity.pdbx_description
1 polymer ?
#
loop_
_entity_poly.entity_id
_entity_poly.type
_entity_poly.pdbx_seq_one_letter_code
_entity_poly.pdbx_strand_id
1 'polypeptide(L)'
;MRMRYFSLTASPVAVAVALGAAVLLHLLSGAGPVVASNYCANTGSPLGPFDIESYEAADYRDVYARTFELAAFNQLFPEHGSFATPELETGGRAAGSGQKLAPYIPPVILKAIGFLESGWAQASYIPLVQYGEIGPVLSSHDCGYGLMQITSGMQNISNVPNLDQAMIGSHFGFNIARGAVILADKWNFSPEVRPIVGARDPTLMEDWYYAIWGYNGFAFSNHPLNPAYQPSRVGFSCGPAGDGFGHDRSQYPYQELVLGCVQRPPVRLGQQLWKPQEVHLPDLTDPAFAGPLKIENWNSCAYSLDCAAMDMPTPNSKHKDPTVLTVTREEVIGQPVIGLSSAGVSLALPSDAALTGVAFDVLNTQSGLLSFQVLTDVSWLKAATSVGVALGDDLGGDDGTVQLTVNTAGLAPGQHVGRATISSLYAAGSPHTFIVDLVIAGGEPTPSPKPTPYPTPTPGPNAATWADDDCSGSVDPVDALVTMRHDV
;
A
#
# COMPACT_ATOMS: atom_id res chain seq x y z
N MET A 1 3.61 -60.62 -4.54
CA MET A 1 4.76 -60.56 -5.47
C MET A 1 5.52 -59.28 -5.14
N ARG A 2 6.75 -59.41 -4.61
CA ARG A 2 7.63 -58.30 -4.20
C ARG A 2 8.24 -57.60 -5.42
N MET A 3 8.76 -56.38 -5.19
CA MET A 3 9.75 -55.57 -5.97
C MET A 3 9.16 -54.28 -6.52
N ARG A 4 9.80 -53.10 -6.48
CA ARG A 4 11.15 -52.69 -6.01
C ARG A 4 11.14 -51.16 -5.87
N TYR A 5 11.63 -50.64 -4.75
CA TYR A 5 12.09 -49.25 -4.65
C TYR A 5 13.47 -49.16 -5.33
N PHE A 6 13.65 -48.21 -6.23
CA PHE A 6 14.98 -47.85 -6.75
C PHE A 6 15.59 -46.78 -5.83
N SER A 7 16.64 -47.19 -5.12
CA SER A 7 17.61 -46.33 -4.47
C SER A 7 18.65 -45.91 -5.51
N LEU A 8 18.91 -44.60 -5.64
CA LEU A 8 20.11 -44.07 -6.27
C LEU A 8 20.94 -43.40 -5.18
N THR A 9 22.02 -44.07 -4.83
CA THR A 9 23.12 -43.60 -4.00
C THR A 9 24.04 -42.70 -4.82
N ALA A 10 24.28 -41.48 -4.37
CA ALA A 10 25.49 -40.72 -4.71
C ALA A 10 26.01 -40.08 -3.42
N SER A 11 27.20 -40.50 -3.01
CA SER A 11 27.91 -40.02 -1.82
C SER A 11 28.57 -38.65 -2.06
N PRO A 12 28.89 -37.91 -0.98
CA PRO A 12 29.13 -36.47 -1.00
C PRO A 12 30.60 -36.12 -0.78
N VAL A 13 31.29 -35.46 -1.71
CA VAL A 13 32.54 -34.72 -1.43
C VAL A 13 32.71 -33.56 -2.43
N ALA A 14 32.92 -32.37 -1.86
CA ALA A 14 33.52 -31.16 -2.46
C ALA A 14 32.71 -30.31 -3.46
N VAL A 15 31.90 -29.38 -2.92
CA VAL A 15 32.15 -27.93 -3.09
C VAL A 15 31.81 -27.24 -1.76
N ALA A 16 32.78 -27.20 -0.86
CA ALA A 16 32.75 -26.42 0.37
C ALA A 16 33.75 -25.26 0.23
N VAL A 17 33.35 -24.18 -0.47
CA VAL A 17 33.88 -22.82 -0.34
C VAL A 17 32.76 -21.89 -0.83
N ALA A 18 32.38 -20.91 0.00
CA ALA A 18 31.38 -19.83 -0.22
C ALA A 18 30.09 -19.87 0.64
N LEU A 19 30.07 -20.63 1.73
CA LEU A 19 29.10 -20.49 2.82
C LEU A 19 29.89 -20.33 4.13
N GLY A 20 30.21 -19.10 4.50
CA GLY A 20 30.97 -18.85 5.74
C GLY A 20 31.71 -17.52 5.78
N ALA A 21 30.97 -16.41 5.66
CA ALA A 21 31.34 -15.10 6.21
C ALA A 21 30.27 -14.05 5.82
N ALA A 22 29.18 -13.97 6.59
CA ALA A 22 28.36 -12.76 6.74
C ALA A 22 27.15 -12.94 7.70
N VAL A 23 27.04 -14.05 8.43
CA VAL A 23 26.16 -14.16 9.61
C VAL A 23 27.02 -14.00 10.87
N LEU A 24 27.51 -12.79 11.13
CA LEU A 24 27.80 -12.27 12.47
C LEU A 24 28.19 -10.79 12.41
N LEU A 25 27.22 -9.91 12.10
CA LEU A 25 27.23 -8.53 12.58
C LEU A 25 25.79 -7.99 12.60
N HIS A 26 24.96 -8.58 13.46
CA HIS A 26 23.82 -7.87 14.01
C HIS A 26 24.32 -7.14 15.25
N LEU A 27 24.34 -5.81 15.18
CA LEU A 27 24.05 -4.84 16.25
C LEU A 27 24.61 -3.49 15.80
N LEU A 28 23.74 -2.47 15.79
CA LEU A 28 23.96 -1.04 15.50
C LEU A 28 23.85 -0.62 14.02
N SER A 29 22.62 -0.29 13.59
CA SER A 29 22.23 0.98 12.95
C SER A 29 20.92 0.81 12.17
N GLY A 30 19.93 1.65 12.47
CA GLY A 30 18.64 1.66 11.79
C GLY A 30 18.75 2.24 10.39
N ALA A 31 18.37 1.42 9.40
CA ALA A 31 17.81 1.83 8.12
C ALA A 31 17.22 0.56 7.48
N GLY A 32 15.91 0.55 7.25
CA GLY A 32 15.25 -0.55 6.55
C GLY A 32 15.76 -0.70 5.11
N PRO A 33 15.47 -1.83 4.43
CA PRO A 33 15.89 -2.04 3.06
C PRO A 33 15.20 -1.00 2.17
N VAL A 34 15.99 -0.09 1.60
CA VAL A 34 15.53 0.84 0.57
C VAL A 34 15.27 0.04 -0.70
N VAL A 35 14.04 -0.44 -0.85
CA VAL A 35 13.51 -0.84 -2.16
C VAL A 35 13.38 0.44 -2.97
N ALA A 36 13.90 0.46 -4.20
CA ALA A 36 13.97 1.64 -5.05
C ALA A 36 12.58 2.18 -5.43
N SER A 37 11.97 2.95 -4.52
CA SER A 37 10.73 3.71 -4.70
C SER A 37 11.00 5.04 -5.41
N ASN A 38 11.75 4.97 -6.52
CA ASN A 38 12.36 6.13 -7.17
C ASN A 38 11.34 7.11 -7.79
N TYR A 39 10.05 6.75 -7.84
CA TYR A 39 8.99 7.55 -8.46
C TYR A 39 7.83 7.91 -7.53
N CYS A 40 7.85 7.51 -6.26
CA CYS A 40 6.80 7.89 -5.30
C CYS A 40 6.65 9.42 -5.16
N ALA A 41 7.74 10.17 -5.25
CA ALA A 41 7.67 11.63 -5.24
C ALA A 41 6.83 12.19 -6.41
N ASN A 42 6.85 11.54 -7.59
CA ASN A 42 6.09 11.96 -8.77
C ASN A 42 4.58 11.78 -8.61
N THR A 43 4.16 10.90 -7.69
CA THR A 43 2.75 10.65 -7.38
C THR A 43 2.28 11.38 -6.12
N GLY A 44 3.12 12.27 -5.58
CA GLY A 44 2.82 13.10 -4.41
C GLY A 44 3.17 12.43 -3.07
N SER A 45 3.98 11.38 -3.07
CA SER A 45 4.49 10.68 -1.89
C SER A 45 5.99 10.97 -1.67
N PRO A 46 6.37 12.19 -1.25
CA PRO A 46 7.78 12.57 -1.05
C PRO A 46 8.48 11.77 0.05
N LEU A 47 7.73 11.14 0.97
CA LEU A 47 8.27 10.33 2.05
C LEU A 47 8.39 8.83 1.69
N GLY A 48 8.14 8.46 0.42
CA GLY A 48 8.14 7.07 -0.01
C GLY A 48 6.85 6.32 0.38
N PRO A 49 6.84 4.98 0.31
CA PRO A 49 5.65 4.20 0.65
C PRO A 49 5.34 4.24 2.15
N PHE A 50 4.07 4.03 2.51
CA PHE A 50 3.68 3.78 3.89
C PHE A 50 4.17 2.41 4.35
N ASP A 51 4.52 2.30 5.64
CA ASP A 51 4.78 1.03 6.31
C ASP A 51 3.45 0.49 6.88
N ILE A 52 2.84 -0.44 6.15
CA ILE A 52 1.53 -1.03 6.45
C ILE A 52 1.65 -2.55 6.31
N GLU A 53 1.23 -3.28 7.34
CA GLU A 53 1.06 -4.73 7.24
C GLU A 53 -0.25 -5.10 6.53
N SER A 54 -0.22 -6.21 5.82
CA SER A 54 -1.35 -6.78 5.11
C SER A 54 -1.26 -8.30 5.12
N TYR A 55 -2.40 -8.94 4.92
CA TYR A 55 -2.51 -10.38 4.73
C TYR A 55 -2.55 -10.74 3.23
N GLU A 56 -1.81 -11.77 2.84
CA GLU A 56 -1.90 -12.38 1.52
C GLU A 56 -2.75 -13.66 1.62
N ALA A 57 -3.93 -13.69 1.00
CA ALA A 57 -4.92 -14.73 1.24
C ALA A 57 -4.41 -16.14 0.86
N ALA A 58 -4.50 -17.12 1.77
CA ALA A 58 -4.12 -18.51 1.49
C ALA A 58 -4.91 -19.09 0.31
N ASP A 59 -6.24 -18.91 0.33
CA ASP A 59 -7.15 -19.24 -0.77
C ASP A 59 -7.38 -18.03 -1.69
N TYR A 60 -6.28 -17.45 -2.19
CA TYR A 60 -6.31 -16.26 -3.03
C TYR A 60 -7.24 -16.39 -4.25
N ARG A 61 -7.40 -17.60 -4.80
CA ARG A 61 -8.19 -17.80 -6.01
C ARG A 61 -9.65 -17.51 -5.75
N ASP A 62 -10.22 -18.13 -4.72
CA ASP A 62 -11.64 -17.98 -4.44
C ASP A 62 -11.91 -16.67 -3.70
N VAL A 63 -11.10 -16.31 -2.70
CA VAL A 63 -11.30 -15.10 -1.90
C VAL A 63 -11.19 -13.85 -2.76
N TYR A 64 -10.14 -13.69 -3.56
CA TYR A 64 -10.01 -12.49 -4.41
C TYR A 64 -11.04 -12.49 -5.54
N ALA A 65 -11.31 -13.63 -6.19
CA ALA A 65 -12.34 -13.69 -7.23
C ALA A 65 -13.72 -13.26 -6.71
N ARG A 66 -14.13 -13.76 -5.54
CA ARG A 66 -15.42 -13.40 -4.90
C ARG A 66 -15.41 -11.96 -4.39
N THR A 67 -14.26 -11.46 -3.94
CA THR A 67 -14.13 -10.05 -3.53
C THR A 67 -14.29 -9.10 -4.73
N PHE A 68 -13.70 -9.44 -5.89
CA PHE A 68 -13.94 -8.70 -7.14
C PHE A 68 -15.41 -8.70 -7.55
N GLU A 69 -16.09 -9.84 -7.39
CA GLU A 69 -17.53 -9.93 -7.65
C GLU A 69 -18.32 -9.02 -6.71
N LEU A 70 -18.09 -9.10 -5.40
CA LEU A 70 -18.76 -8.22 -4.44
C LEU A 70 -18.52 -6.73 -4.76
N ALA A 71 -17.30 -6.34 -5.12
CA ALA A 71 -16.97 -4.96 -5.50
C ALA A 71 -17.72 -4.53 -6.77
N ALA A 72 -17.76 -5.40 -7.78
CA ALA A 72 -18.45 -5.17 -9.04
C ALA A 72 -19.95 -4.88 -8.86
N PHE A 73 -20.60 -5.47 -7.87
CA PHE A 73 -22.01 -5.24 -7.52
C PHE A 73 -22.19 -4.18 -6.41
N ASN A 74 -21.13 -3.47 -6.01
CA ASN A 74 -21.12 -2.52 -4.90
C ASN A 74 -21.64 -3.11 -3.57
N GLN A 75 -21.27 -4.35 -3.28
CA GLN A 75 -21.70 -5.12 -2.09
C GLN A 75 -20.59 -5.28 -1.03
N LEU A 76 -19.40 -4.70 -1.24
CA LEU A 76 -18.35 -4.70 -0.21
C LEU A 76 -18.59 -3.64 0.87
N PHE A 77 -18.55 -2.37 0.50
CA PHE A 77 -18.62 -1.27 1.49
C PHE A 77 -19.49 -0.10 1.02
N PRO A 78 -20.75 -0.34 0.60
CA PRO A 78 -21.64 0.73 0.14
C PRO A 78 -21.94 1.80 1.20
N GLU A 79 -21.74 1.48 2.48
CA GLU A 79 -21.87 2.39 3.61
C GLU A 79 -20.69 3.35 3.79
N HIS A 80 -19.54 3.07 3.15
CA HIS A 80 -18.32 3.88 3.27
C HIS A 80 -18.10 4.73 2.01
N GLY A 81 -18.23 6.05 2.12
CA GLY A 81 -18.22 6.97 0.98
C GLY A 81 -17.01 6.84 0.03
N SER A 82 -15.80 6.60 0.53
CA SER A 82 -14.59 6.44 -0.29
C SER A 82 -14.50 5.10 -1.05
N PHE A 83 -15.35 4.13 -0.67
CA PHE A 83 -15.36 2.75 -1.14
C PHE A 83 -16.69 2.32 -1.76
N ALA A 84 -17.72 3.18 -1.67
CA ALA A 84 -19.00 3.00 -2.33
C ALA A 84 -18.89 3.38 -3.80
N THR A 85 -19.13 2.41 -4.68
CA THR A 85 -19.13 2.66 -6.13
C THR A 85 -20.27 3.63 -6.47
N PRO A 86 -19.99 4.75 -7.17
CA PRO A 86 -21.03 5.70 -7.54
C PRO A 86 -21.99 5.09 -8.57
N GLU A 87 -23.19 5.66 -8.67
CA GLU A 87 -24.10 5.36 -9.78
C GLU A 87 -23.42 5.64 -11.12
N LEU A 88 -23.71 4.81 -12.12
CA LEU A 88 -23.05 4.87 -13.42
C LEU A 88 -23.89 5.63 -14.41
N GLU A 89 -23.31 6.64 -15.03
CA GLU A 89 -23.97 7.43 -16.05
C GLU A 89 -24.15 6.63 -17.36
N THR A 90 -25.28 6.81 -18.02
CA THR A 90 -25.65 6.05 -19.22
C THR A 90 -26.34 6.94 -20.26
N GLY A 91 -26.49 6.42 -21.47
CA GLY A 91 -26.99 7.13 -22.64
C GLY A 91 -25.87 7.71 -23.50
N GLY A 92 -26.21 8.04 -24.75
CA GLY A 92 -25.28 8.69 -25.69
C GLY A 92 -24.94 10.13 -25.28
N ARG A 93 -23.98 10.75 -25.99
CA ARG A 93 -23.42 12.07 -25.63
C ARG A 93 -24.47 13.17 -25.41
N ALA A 94 -25.52 13.22 -26.24
CA ALA A 94 -26.58 14.22 -26.11
C ALA A 94 -27.40 14.09 -24.80
N ALA A 95 -27.37 12.91 -24.16
CA ALA A 95 -28.01 12.69 -22.86
C ALA A 95 -27.18 13.23 -21.68
N GLY A 96 -25.87 13.48 -21.88
CA GLY A 96 -24.94 13.90 -20.81
C GLY A 96 -24.98 12.98 -19.59
N SER A 97 -24.78 13.53 -18.40
CA SER A 97 -24.96 12.86 -17.10
C SER A 97 -26.42 12.70 -16.62
N GLY A 98 -27.41 12.87 -17.51
CA GLY A 98 -28.83 12.96 -17.10
C GLY A 98 -29.49 11.64 -16.73
N GLN A 99 -28.92 10.50 -17.14
CA GLN A 99 -29.40 9.16 -16.82
C GLN A 99 -28.35 8.37 -16.06
N LYS A 100 -28.76 7.68 -15.00
CA LYS A 100 -27.89 6.89 -14.14
C LYS A 100 -28.49 5.51 -13.87
N LEU A 101 -27.61 4.54 -13.71
CA LEU A 101 -27.92 3.17 -13.34
C LEU A 101 -27.28 2.84 -12.00
N ALA A 102 -27.85 1.84 -11.32
CA ALA A 102 -27.24 1.29 -10.13
C ALA A 102 -25.80 0.83 -10.43
N PRO A 103 -24.87 0.96 -9.47
CA PRO A 103 -23.48 0.58 -9.68
C PRO A 103 -23.34 -0.89 -10.12
N TYR A 104 -22.71 -1.10 -11.26
CA TYR A 104 -22.39 -2.43 -11.78
C TYR A 104 -21.18 -2.35 -12.71
N ILE A 105 -20.13 -3.10 -12.41
CA ILE A 105 -18.97 -3.26 -13.29
C ILE A 105 -18.91 -4.74 -13.67
N PRO A 106 -18.73 -5.13 -14.94
CA PRO A 106 -18.52 -6.53 -15.31
C PRO A 106 -17.40 -7.16 -14.45
N PRO A 107 -17.69 -8.15 -13.57
CA PRO A 107 -16.71 -8.67 -12.62
C PRO A 107 -15.40 -9.13 -13.26
N VAL A 108 -15.45 -9.69 -14.47
CA VAL A 108 -14.28 -10.13 -15.22
C VAL A 108 -13.33 -8.99 -15.60
N ILE A 109 -13.82 -7.76 -15.78
CA ILE A 109 -12.99 -6.58 -16.05
C ILE A 109 -12.18 -6.23 -14.79
N LEU A 110 -12.81 -6.20 -13.61
CA LEU A 110 -12.08 -5.95 -12.36
C LEU A 110 -11.04 -7.03 -12.07
N LYS A 111 -11.40 -8.30 -12.29
CA LYS A 111 -10.49 -9.45 -12.18
C LYS A 111 -9.27 -9.30 -13.09
N ALA A 112 -9.49 -8.92 -14.35
CA ALA A 112 -8.43 -8.71 -15.34
C ALA A 112 -7.53 -7.52 -14.99
N ILE A 113 -8.11 -6.39 -14.56
CA ILE A 113 -7.36 -5.23 -14.05
C ILE A 113 -6.51 -5.65 -12.87
N GLY A 114 -7.09 -6.21 -11.81
CA GLY A 114 -6.34 -6.63 -10.62
C GLY A 114 -5.22 -7.61 -10.94
N PHE A 115 -5.41 -8.51 -11.92
CA PHE A 115 -4.34 -9.41 -12.37
C PHE A 115 -3.21 -8.67 -13.10
N LEU A 116 -3.54 -7.72 -13.99
CA LEU A 116 -2.53 -6.94 -14.71
C LEU A 116 -1.77 -5.98 -13.80
N GLU A 117 -2.43 -5.45 -12.78
CA GLU A 117 -1.88 -4.52 -11.80
C GLU A 117 -0.93 -5.22 -10.82
N SER A 118 -1.32 -6.37 -10.25
CA SER A 118 -0.57 -7.00 -9.15
C SER A 118 -0.31 -8.50 -9.32
N GLY A 119 -0.84 -9.16 -10.34
CA GLY A 119 -0.80 -10.63 -10.43
C GLY A 119 -1.70 -11.33 -9.40
N TRP A 120 -2.69 -10.61 -8.86
CA TRP A 120 -3.50 -10.98 -7.69
C TRP A 120 -2.64 -11.18 -6.43
N ALA A 121 -1.93 -10.12 -6.04
CA ALA A 121 -1.24 -10.02 -4.76
C ALA A 121 -1.62 -8.72 -4.03
N GLN A 122 -1.94 -8.84 -2.75
CA GLN A 122 -2.14 -7.71 -1.86
C GLN A 122 -0.85 -7.36 -1.10
N ALA A 123 -0.05 -8.37 -0.73
CA ALA A 123 1.18 -8.21 0.03
C ALA A 123 2.43 -8.29 -0.85
N SER A 124 3.56 -7.88 -0.28
CA SER A 124 4.79 -7.60 -1.01
C SER A 124 5.40 -8.83 -1.67
N TYR A 125 6.01 -8.62 -2.84
CA TYR A 125 6.91 -9.58 -3.48
C TYR A 125 8.36 -9.46 -2.98
N ILE A 126 8.72 -8.33 -2.38
CA ILE A 126 10.07 -8.06 -1.86
C ILE A 126 9.95 -7.22 -0.57
N PRO A 127 10.15 -7.80 0.62
CA PRO A 127 10.32 -9.24 0.85
C PRO A 127 9.09 -10.01 0.36
N LEU A 128 9.31 -11.25 -0.09
CA LEU A 128 8.21 -12.09 -0.56
C LEU A 128 7.34 -12.51 0.63
N VAL A 129 6.08 -12.14 0.60
CA VAL A 129 5.02 -12.64 1.48
C VAL A 129 4.32 -13.78 0.74
N GLN A 130 4.33 -14.99 1.31
CA GLN A 130 3.66 -16.13 0.69
C GLN A 130 2.15 -16.05 0.91
N TYR A 131 1.38 -16.73 0.06
CA TYR A 131 -0.04 -16.95 0.32
C TYR A 131 -0.25 -17.64 1.67
N GLY A 132 -1.07 -17.03 2.52
CA GLY A 132 -1.32 -17.44 3.90
C GLY A 132 -0.50 -16.69 4.95
N GLU A 133 0.39 -15.77 4.57
CA GLU A 133 1.23 -15.02 5.49
C GLU A 133 0.80 -13.55 5.63
N ILE A 134 1.17 -12.95 6.76
CA ILE A 134 1.14 -11.50 6.98
C ILE A 134 2.52 -10.93 6.62
N GLY A 135 2.54 -9.76 6.01
CA GLY A 135 3.76 -8.98 5.82
C GLY A 135 3.47 -7.60 5.24
N PRO A 136 4.49 -6.89 4.75
CA PRO A 136 4.31 -5.56 4.17
C PRO A 136 3.33 -5.60 2.99
N VAL A 137 2.49 -4.58 2.86
CA VAL A 137 1.64 -4.39 1.68
C VAL A 137 2.48 -4.31 0.39
N LEU A 138 1.94 -4.82 -0.72
CA LEU A 138 2.52 -4.60 -2.03
C LEU A 138 2.50 -3.11 -2.36
N SER A 139 3.67 -2.52 -2.59
CA SER A 139 3.81 -1.17 -3.13
C SER A 139 4.67 -1.18 -4.39
N SER A 140 4.19 -0.59 -5.48
CA SER A 140 5.00 -0.35 -6.69
C SER A 140 5.97 0.81 -6.53
N HIS A 141 6.81 1.00 -7.56
CA HIS A 141 7.83 2.05 -7.66
C HIS A 141 7.30 3.50 -7.56
N ASP A 142 6.00 3.68 -7.80
CA ASP A 142 5.26 4.94 -7.84
C ASP A 142 4.25 5.02 -6.69
N CYS A 143 4.38 4.14 -5.69
CA CYS A 143 3.51 4.07 -4.52
C CYS A 143 2.04 3.76 -4.87
N GLY A 144 1.81 2.84 -5.82
CA GLY A 144 0.53 2.16 -5.99
C GLY A 144 0.46 0.96 -5.04
N TYR A 145 -0.66 0.79 -4.35
CA TYR A 145 -0.79 -0.20 -3.27
C TYR A 145 -1.73 -1.37 -3.63
N GLY A 146 -1.32 -2.59 -3.28
CA GLY A 146 -2.14 -3.79 -3.25
C GLY A 146 -2.68 -4.28 -4.59
N LEU A 147 -3.76 -5.06 -4.53
CA LEU A 147 -4.30 -5.80 -5.68
C LEU A 147 -4.60 -4.94 -6.91
N MET A 148 -5.13 -3.75 -6.67
CA MET A 148 -5.59 -2.82 -7.70
C MET A 148 -4.60 -1.67 -7.96
N GLN A 149 -3.41 -1.71 -7.34
CA GLN A 149 -2.34 -0.71 -7.45
C GLN A 149 -2.87 0.71 -7.26
N ILE A 150 -3.53 0.94 -6.12
CA ILE A 150 -4.19 2.21 -5.83
C ILE A 150 -3.15 3.29 -5.51
N THR A 151 -3.06 4.31 -6.36
CA THR A 151 -2.17 5.48 -6.14
C THR A 151 -2.95 6.75 -5.77
N SER A 152 -4.17 6.91 -6.31
CA SER A 152 -4.99 8.11 -6.09
C SER A 152 -5.51 8.18 -4.66
N GLY A 153 -5.10 9.22 -3.91
CA GLY A 153 -5.42 9.37 -2.49
C GLY A 153 -4.40 8.72 -1.54
N MET A 154 -3.37 8.05 -2.06
CA MET A 154 -2.34 7.33 -1.29
C MET A 154 -1.06 8.15 -1.07
N GLN A 155 -1.14 9.48 -1.16
CA GLN A 155 0.00 10.38 -0.97
C GLN A 155 0.55 10.31 0.46
N ASN A 156 1.81 9.88 0.60
CA ASN A 156 2.53 9.88 1.88
C ASN A 156 3.30 11.19 2.10
N ILE A 157 2.70 12.09 2.88
CA ILE A 157 3.28 13.39 3.25
C ILE A 157 3.56 13.52 4.76
N SER A 158 3.20 12.52 5.56
CA SER A 158 3.28 12.56 7.03
C SER A 158 3.87 11.30 7.69
N ASN A 159 4.12 10.22 6.93
CA ASN A 159 4.37 8.86 7.43
C ASN A 159 3.27 8.24 8.28
N VAL A 160 2.13 8.93 8.45
CA VAL A 160 0.98 8.42 9.19
C VAL A 160 -0.19 8.32 8.22
N PRO A 161 -0.60 7.10 7.82
CA PRO A 161 -1.72 6.94 6.91
C PRO A 161 -3.01 7.43 7.57
N ASN A 162 -3.84 8.14 6.80
CA ASN A 162 -5.22 8.39 7.20
C ASN A 162 -6.04 7.09 7.16
N LEU A 163 -7.30 7.15 7.59
CA LEU A 163 -8.16 5.97 7.69
C LEU A 163 -8.30 5.21 6.35
N ASP A 164 -8.60 5.91 5.27
CA ASP A 164 -8.75 5.30 3.95
C ASP A 164 -7.43 4.68 3.46
N GLN A 165 -6.31 5.38 3.67
CA GLN A 165 -4.99 4.88 3.30
C GLN A 165 -4.62 3.60 4.06
N ALA A 166 -4.90 3.59 5.36
CA ALA A 166 -4.69 2.41 6.20
C ALA A 166 -5.56 1.24 5.73
N MET A 167 -6.85 1.47 5.44
CA MET A 167 -7.76 0.43 4.93
C MET A 167 -7.31 -0.12 3.57
N ILE A 168 -6.95 0.75 2.61
CA ILE A 168 -6.51 0.36 1.26
C ILE A 168 -5.24 -0.49 1.32
N GLY A 169 -4.30 -0.14 2.20
CA GLY A 169 -3.04 -0.84 2.34
C GLY A 169 -3.18 -2.19 3.05
N SER A 170 -3.95 -2.24 4.14
CA SER A 170 -3.98 -3.40 5.04
C SER A 170 -5.04 -4.45 4.71
N HIS A 171 -6.03 -4.13 3.88
CA HIS A 171 -7.17 -5.01 3.64
C HIS A 171 -7.53 -5.13 2.15
N PHE A 172 -7.40 -6.34 1.60
CA PHE A 172 -7.65 -6.62 0.17
C PHE A 172 -9.06 -6.20 -0.30
N GLY A 173 -10.08 -6.37 0.56
CA GLY A 173 -11.44 -5.90 0.28
C GLY A 173 -11.52 -4.40 0.01
N PHE A 174 -10.94 -3.56 0.88
CA PHE A 174 -10.96 -2.11 0.72
C PHE A 174 -10.11 -1.67 -0.48
N ASN A 175 -9.00 -2.37 -0.74
CA ASN A 175 -8.19 -2.15 -1.93
C ASN A 175 -8.98 -2.38 -3.23
N ILE A 176 -9.67 -3.53 -3.33
CA ILE A 176 -10.50 -3.87 -4.48
C ILE A 176 -11.68 -2.91 -4.62
N ALA A 177 -12.39 -2.60 -3.53
CA ALA A 177 -13.50 -1.65 -3.53
C ALA A 177 -13.06 -0.27 -4.03
N ARG A 178 -11.89 0.21 -3.58
CA ARG A 178 -11.35 1.48 -4.06
C ARG A 178 -11.01 1.44 -5.55
N GLY A 179 -10.48 0.33 -6.05
CA GLY A 179 -10.25 0.12 -7.48
C GLY A 179 -11.53 0.17 -8.31
N ALA A 180 -12.62 -0.43 -7.81
CA ALA A 180 -13.94 -0.35 -8.42
C ALA A 180 -14.47 1.09 -8.49
N VAL A 181 -14.36 1.86 -7.39
CA VAL A 181 -14.72 3.28 -7.36
C VAL A 181 -13.93 4.07 -8.40
N ILE A 182 -12.61 3.88 -8.47
CA ILE A 182 -11.76 4.60 -9.44
C ILE A 182 -12.19 4.29 -10.88
N LEU A 183 -12.47 3.03 -11.21
CA LEU A 183 -12.92 2.66 -12.55
C LEU A 183 -14.29 3.27 -12.89
N ALA A 184 -15.23 3.28 -11.93
CA ALA A 184 -16.52 3.94 -12.08
C ALA A 184 -16.39 5.46 -12.24
N ASP A 185 -15.45 6.11 -11.54
CA ASP A 185 -15.13 7.52 -11.75
C ASP A 185 -14.61 7.75 -13.18
N LYS A 186 -13.75 6.86 -13.71
CA LYS A 186 -13.27 6.96 -15.10
C LYS A 186 -14.40 6.81 -16.11
N TRP A 187 -15.36 5.93 -15.83
CA TRP A 187 -16.56 5.79 -16.63
C TRP A 187 -17.38 7.09 -16.65
N ASN A 188 -17.65 7.66 -15.47
CA ASN A 188 -18.44 8.88 -15.28
C ASN A 188 -17.73 10.17 -15.73
N PHE A 189 -16.46 10.13 -16.12
CA PHE A 189 -15.84 11.26 -16.83
C PHE A 189 -16.36 11.43 -18.26
N SER A 190 -17.06 10.43 -18.79
CA SER A 190 -17.67 10.46 -20.12
C SER A 190 -19.16 10.77 -19.99
N PRO A 191 -19.76 11.59 -20.86
CA PRO A 191 -19.15 12.17 -22.06
C PRO A 191 -18.42 13.50 -21.84
N GLU A 192 -18.50 14.12 -20.66
CA GLU A 192 -18.17 15.54 -20.44
C GLU A 192 -16.72 15.86 -20.77
N VAL A 193 -15.79 15.01 -20.33
CA VAL A 193 -14.35 15.23 -20.52
C VAL A 193 -13.65 14.00 -21.10
N ARG A 194 -14.41 12.97 -21.47
CA ARG A 194 -13.91 11.72 -22.07
C ARG A 194 -14.85 11.23 -23.19
N PRO A 195 -14.31 10.46 -24.15
CA PRO A 195 -15.11 9.88 -25.22
C PRO A 195 -15.98 8.73 -24.72
N ILE A 196 -17.03 8.41 -25.48
CA ILE A 196 -17.93 7.29 -25.16
C ILE A 196 -17.83 6.16 -26.19
N VAL A 197 -18.17 4.97 -25.73
CA VAL A 197 -18.52 3.84 -26.60
C VAL A 197 -20.03 3.66 -26.53
N GLY A 198 -20.67 3.55 -27.69
CA GLY A 198 -22.08 3.27 -27.82
C GLY A 198 -22.96 4.23 -27.03
N ALA A 199 -23.78 3.65 -26.15
CA ALA A 199 -24.68 4.38 -25.27
C ALA A 199 -24.27 4.29 -23.80
N ARG A 200 -23.01 3.94 -23.49
CA ARG A 200 -22.55 3.70 -22.12
C ARG A 200 -23.48 2.73 -21.39
N ASP A 201 -23.69 1.53 -21.94
CA ASP A 201 -24.40 0.46 -21.24
C ASP A 201 -23.38 -0.28 -20.36
N PRO A 202 -23.38 -0.10 -19.02
CA PRO A 202 -22.40 -0.71 -18.13
C PRO A 202 -22.48 -2.24 -18.11
N THR A 203 -23.56 -2.83 -18.65
CA THR A 203 -23.71 -4.28 -18.77
C THR A 203 -22.96 -4.88 -19.95
N LEU A 204 -22.52 -4.06 -20.91
CA LEU A 204 -21.74 -4.48 -22.07
C LEU A 204 -20.25 -4.28 -21.79
N MET A 205 -19.45 -5.34 -21.92
CA MET A 205 -18.01 -5.27 -21.61
C MET A 205 -17.26 -4.32 -22.54
N GLU A 206 -17.68 -4.22 -23.80
CA GLU A 206 -17.07 -3.35 -24.79
C GLU A 206 -17.22 -1.85 -24.47
N ASP A 207 -18.32 -1.46 -23.83
CA ASP A 207 -18.59 -0.05 -23.54
C ASP A 207 -17.59 0.52 -22.50
N TRP A 208 -16.90 -0.34 -21.75
CA TRP A 208 -15.88 0.03 -20.76
C TRP A 208 -14.54 0.44 -21.36
N TYR A 209 -14.35 0.34 -22.68
CA TYR A 209 -13.06 0.55 -23.36
C TYR A 209 -12.31 1.82 -22.92
N TYR A 210 -13.00 2.96 -22.88
CA TYR A 210 -12.39 4.24 -22.48
C TYR A 210 -12.20 4.41 -20.98
N ALA A 211 -13.06 3.80 -20.16
CA ALA A 211 -12.89 3.77 -18.71
C ALA A 211 -11.66 2.92 -18.33
N ILE A 212 -11.47 1.78 -19.00
CA ILE A 212 -10.29 0.91 -18.85
C ILE A 212 -9.03 1.66 -19.25
N TRP A 213 -9.02 2.33 -20.42
CA TRP A 213 -7.90 3.20 -20.80
C TRP A 213 -7.64 4.26 -19.71
N GLY A 214 -8.71 4.91 -19.22
CA GLY A 214 -8.62 5.89 -18.14
C GLY A 214 -8.06 5.35 -16.82
N TYR A 215 -8.22 4.07 -16.52
CA TYR A 215 -7.77 3.44 -15.28
C TYR A 215 -6.24 3.47 -15.17
N ASN A 216 -5.55 3.02 -16.22
CA ASN A 216 -4.08 3.08 -16.33
C ASN A 216 -3.57 4.48 -16.76
N GLY A 217 -4.49 5.43 -16.94
CA GLY A 217 -4.21 6.78 -17.40
C GLY A 217 -4.64 6.99 -18.84
N PHE A 218 -5.53 7.95 -19.05
CA PHE A 218 -5.98 8.40 -20.36
C PHE A 218 -4.87 9.21 -21.05
N ALA A 219 -3.85 8.50 -21.53
CA ALA A 219 -2.61 9.05 -22.10
C ALA A 219 -2.30 8.45 -23.47
N PHE A 220 -1.50 9.18 -24.27
CA PHE A 220 -1.13 8.75 -25.62
C PHE A 220 -0.31 7.46 -25.64
N SER A 221 0.43 7.17 -24.57
CA SER A 221 1.13 5.89 -24.42
C SER A 221 0.18 4.71 -24.65
N ASN A 222 -1.03 4.77 -24.10
CA ASN A 222 -2.09 3.77 -24.23
C ASN A 222 -2.98 3.94 -25.48
N HIS A 223 -2.58 4.78 -26.44
CA HIS A 223 -3.34 4.96 -27.67
C HIS A 223 -3.16 3.74 -28.60
N PRO A 224 -4.24 3.12 -29.13
CA PRO A 224 -4.13 1.89 -29.93
C PRO A 224 -3.36 2.07 -31.26
N LEU A 225 -3.34 3.29 -31.78
CA LEU A 225 -2.51 3.69 -32.95
C LEU A 225 -1.15 4.29 -32.57
N ASN A 226 -0.70 4.16 -31.32
CA ASN A 226 0.64 4.59 -30.94
C ASN A 226 1.69 3.81 -31.74
N PRO A 227 2.62 4.48 -32.46
CA PRO A 227 3.62 3.83 -33.30
C PRO A 227 4.65 2.98 -32.53
N ALA A 228 4.67 3.05 -31.19
CA ALA A 228 5.47 2.16 -30.36
C ALA A 228 4.99 0.70 -30.42
N TYR A 229 3.72 0.48 -30.78
CA TYR A 229 3.12 -0.85 -30.90
C TYR A 229 3.25 -1.40 -32.32
N GLN A 230 3.44 -2.71 -32.43
CA GLN A 230 3.45 -3.39 -33.72
C GLN A 230 2.06 -3.29 -34.39
N PRO A 231 1.96 -2.80 -35.65
CA PRO A 231 0.68 -2.71 -36.35
C PRO A 231 0.04 -4.06 -36.66
N SER A 232 0.85 -5.12 -36.80
CA SER A 232 0.41 -6.48 -37.08
C SER A 232 0.33 -7.36 -35.82
N ARG A 233 0.23 -6.75 -34.63
CA ARG A 233 0.11 -7.50 -33.38
C ARG A 233 -1.19 -8.32 -33.38
N VAL A 234 -1.08 -9.59 -32.99
CA VAL A 234 -2.24 -10.46 -32.74
C VAL A 234 -2.91 -10.05 -31.43
N GLY A 235 -4.09 -10.58 -31.09
CA GLY A 235 -4.71 -10.27 -29.80
C GLY A 235 -3.81 -10.64 -28.60
N PHE A 236 -3.88 -9.88 -27.51
CA PHE A 236 -3.14 -10.18 -26.28
C PHE A 236 -3.76 -11.35 -25.51
N SER A 237 -2.95 -12.13 -24.80
CA SER A 237 -3.41 -13.22 -23.93
C SER A 237 -2.72 -13.16 -22.57
N CYS A 238 -3.50 -13.32 -21.50
CA CYS A 238 -2.95 -13.64 -20.18
C CYS A 238 -2.74 -15.16 -20.00
N GLY A 239 -3.19 -15.98 -20.96
CA GLY A 239 -3.16 -17.44 -20.89
C GLY A 239 -1.76 -18.05 -21.02
N PRO A 240 -1.68 -19.36 -21.27
CA PRO A 240 -0.40 -20.04 -21.45
C PRO A 240 0.40 -19.49 -22.65
N ALA A 241 1.72 -19.40 -22.51
CA ALA A 241 2.59 -19.08 -23.63
C ALA A 241 2.45 -20.12 -24.77
N GLY A 242 2.52 -19.66 -26.02
CA GLY A 242 2.41 -20.53 -27.20
C GLY A 242 0.98 -20.85 -27.65
N ASP A 243 -0.02 -20.16 -27.10
CA ASP A 243 -1.43 -20.24 -27.51
C ASP A 243 -1.77 -19.55 -28.85
N GLY A 244 -0.76 -19.01 -29.54
CA GLY A 244 -0.91 -18.29 -30.81
C GLY A 244 -1.21 -16.79 -30.67
N PHE A 245 -1.25 -16.27 -29.44
CA PHE A 245 -1.53 -14.87 -29.13
C PHE A 245 -0.26 -14.13 -28.63
N GLY A 246 -0.39 -12.82 -28.41
CA GLY A 246 0.68 -12.00 -27.88
C GLY A 246 0.78 -12.07 -26.36
N HIS A 247 2.01 -12.12 -25.84
CA HIS A 247 2.30 -12.20 -24.40
C HIS A 247 3.22 -11.08 -23.90
N ASP A 248 3.81 -10.30 -24.81
CA ASP A 248 4.63 -9.15 -24.46
C ASP A 248 3.75 -7.93 -24.19
N ARG A 249 3.54 -7.60 -22.91
CA ARG A 249 2.70 -6.48 -22.48
C ARG A 249 3.15 -5.14 -23.05
N SER A 250 4.44 -4.96 -23.37
CA SER A 250 4.95 -3.70 -23.90
C SER A 250 4.44 -3.37 -25.32
N GLN A 251 3.86 -4.35 -26.01
CA GLN A 251 3.38 -4.23 -27.38
C GLN A 251 1.88 -3.89 -27.49
N TYR A 252 1.19 -3.66 -26.36
CA TYR A 252 -0.25 -3.44 -26.33
C TYR A 252 -0.61 -2.23 -25.45
N PRO A 253 -1.62 -1.44 -25.86
CA PRO A 253 -2.23 -0.48 -24.96
C PRO A 253 -3.06 -1.20 -23.88
N TYR A 254 -3.24 -0.53 -22.75
CA TYR A 254 -3.81 -1.13 -21.55
C TYR A 254 -5.19 -1.78 -21.76
N GLN A 255 -6.07 -1.15 -22.55
CA GLN A 255 -7.40 -1.70 -22.85
C GLN A 255 -7.36 -2.98 -23.70
N GLU A 256 -6.35 -3.16 -24.55
CA GLU A 256 -6.14 -4.43 -25.26
C GLU A 256 -5.59 -5.50 -24.32
N LEU A 257 -4.77 -5.13 -23.31
CA LEU A 257 -4.32 -6.04 -22.27
C LEU A 257 -5.52 -6.56 -21.45
N VAL A 258 -6.32 -5.66 -20.89
CA VAL A 258 -7.45 -6.02 -20.02
C VAL A 258 -8.45 -6.89 -20.78
N LEU A 259 -8.94 -6.45 -21.94
CA LEU A 259 -9.94 -7.20 -22.70
C LEU A 259 -9.35 -8.49 -23.33
N GLY A 260 -8.04 -8.52 -23.58
CA GLY A 260 -7.33 -9.74 -23.94
C GLY A 260 -7.36 -10.77 -22.80
N CYS A 261 -7.12 -10.35 -21.56
CA CYS A 261 -7.17 -11.21 -20.38
C CYS A 261 -8.60 -11.64 -20.01
N VAL A 262 -9.60 -10.78 -20.25
CA VAL A 262 -11.03 -11.15 -20.13
C VAL A 262 -11.34 -12.38 -21.00
N GLN A 263 -10.90 -12.39 -22.26
CA GLN A 263 -11.08 -13.51 -23.18
C GLN A 263 -10.16 -14.69 -22.89
N ARG A 264 -8.94 -14.42 -22.44
CA ARG A 264 -7.88 -15.42 -22.26
C ARG A 264 -7.26 -15.26 -20.87
N PRO A 265 -7.94 -15.74 -19.82
CA PRO A 265 -7.51 -15.62 -18.44
C PRO A 265 -6.17 -16.28 -18.17
N PRO A 266 -5.43 -15.79 -17.17
CA PRO A 266 -4.22 -16.44 -16.70
C PRO A 266 -4.50 -17.80 -16.08
N VAL A 267 -3.54 -18.70 -16.30
CA VAL A 267 -3.53 -20.06 -15.73
C VAL A 267 -2.50 -20.11 -14.62
N ARG A 268 -2.95 -20.38 -13.40
CA ARG A 268 -2.08 -20.59 -12.23
C ARG A 268 -2.31 -22.00 -11.72
N LEU A 269 -1.24 -22.76 -11.50
CA LEU A 269 -1.30 -24.15 -11.04
C LEU A 269 -2.24 -25.02 -11.90
N GLY A 270 -2.22 -24.83 -13.23
CA GLY A 270 -3.03 -25.59 -14.18
C GLY A 270 -4.51 -25.19 -14.28
N GLN A 271 -4.96 -24.16 -13.54
CA GLN A 271 -6.34 -23.69 -13.56
C GLN A 271 -6.44 -22.21 -13.93
N GLN A 272 -7.41 -21.86 -14.78
CA GLN A 272 -7.73 -20.47 -15.09
C GLN A 272 -8.28 -19.74 -13.85
N LEU A 273 -7.93 -18.46 -13.67
CA LEU A 273 -8.45 -17.66 -12.56
C LEU A 273 -9.94 -17.30 -12.71
N TRP A 274 -10.45 -17.24 -13.95
CA TRP A 274 -11.87 -17.08 -14.25
C TRP A 274 -12.24 -17.80 -15.55
N LYS A 275 -13.54 -17.92 -15.83
CA LYS A 275 -14.02 -18.45 -17.11
C LYS A 275 -13.82 -17.40 -18.22
N PRO A 276 -13.22 -17.76 -19.37
CA PRO A 276 -13.14 -16.90 -20.55
C PRO A 276 -14.49 -16.24 -20.88
N GLN A 277 -14.48 -14.93 -21.12
CA GLN A 277 -15.65 -14.20 -21.63
C GLN A 277 -15.36 -13.65 -23.02
N GLU A 278 -16.29 -13.84 -23.95
CA GLU A 278 -16.19 -13.26 -25.29
C GLU A 278 -16.33 -11.74 -25.19
N VAL A 279 -15.45 -10.99 -25.83
CA VAL A 279 -15.52 -9.52 -25.94
C VAL A 279 -14.79 -9.09 -27.21
N HIS A 280 -15.31 -8.10 -27.92
CA HIS A 280 -14.71 -7.60 -29.15
C HIS A 280 -14.00 -6.27 -28.93
N LEU A 281 -12.71 -6.23 -29.27
CA LEU A 281 -11.99 -4.96 -29.38
C LEU A 281 -12.48 -4.17 -30.61
N PRO A 282 -12.36 -2.83 -30.61
CA PRO A 282 -12.60 -2.02 -31.81
C PRO A 282 -11.76 -2.53 -32.99
N ASP A 283 -12.41 -2.84 -34.12
CA ASP A 283 -11.70 -3.28 -35.32
C ASP A 283 -11.04 -2.09 -36.01
N LEU A 284 -9.73 -1.97 -35.87
CA LEU A 284 -8.94 -0.86 -36.42
C LEU A 284 -8.84 -0.88 -37.95
N THR A 285 -9.35 -1.92 -38.62
CA THR A 285 -9.48 -1.95 -40.08
C THR A 285 -10.81 -1.33 -40.55
N ASP A 286 -11.80 -1.22 -39.66
CA ASP A 286 -13.08 -0.59 -39.94
C ASP A 286 -13.00 0.93 -39.63
N PRO A 287 -13.29 1.80 -40.61
CA PRO A 287 -13.33 3.24 -40.42
C PRO A 287 -14.24 3.72 -39.27
N ALA A 288 -15.26 2.96 -38.88
CA ALA A 288 -16.13 3.28 -37.76
C ALA A 288 -15.39 3.32 -36.41
N PHE A 289 -14.27 2.60 -36.27
CA PHE A 289 -13.43 2.60 -35.07
C PHE A 289 -12.10 3.31 -35.29
N ALA A 290 -11.46 3.11 -36.45
CA ALA A 290 -10.20 3.77 -36.78
C ALA A 290 -10.37 5.29 -36.96
N GLY A 291 -11.53 5.74 -37.45
CA GLY A 291 -11.87 7.16 -37.62
C GLY A 291 -11.90 7.93 -36.30
N PRO A 292 -12.66 7.50 -35.29
CA PRO A 292 -12.65 8.13 -33.97
C PRO A 292 -11.27 8.17 -33.32
N LEU A 293 -10.46 7.12 -33.51
CA LEU A 293 -9.12 6.99 -32.92
C LEU A 293 -8.02 7.74 -33.67
N LYS A 294 -8.33 8.62 -34.63
CA LYS A 294 -7.29 9.40 -35.30
C LYS A 294 -6.59 10.38 -34.36
N ILE A 295 -5.32 10.66 -34.64
CA ILE A 295 -4.45 11.52 -33.81
C ILE A 295 -5.01 12.94 -33.70
N GLU A 296 -5.64 13.48 -34.74
CA GLU A 296 -6.30 14.78 -34.69
C GLU A 296 -7.43 14.84 -33.66
N ASN A 297 -8.23 13.76 -33.54
CA ASN A 297 -9.32 13.68 -32.57
C ASN A 297 -8.76 13.48 -31.15
N TRP A 298 -7.73 12.66 -31.01
CA TRP A 298 -6.97 12.52 -29.76
C TRP A 298 -6.46 13.86 -29.26
N ASN A 299 -5.83 14.66 -30.12
CA ASN A 299 -5.28 15.96 -29.73
C ASN A 299 -6.39 16.92 -29.25
N SER A 300 -7.53 16.96 -29.92
CA SER A 300 -8.67 17.79 -29.47
C SER A 300 -9.14 17.37 -28.07
N CYS A 301 -9.32 16.06 -27.87
CA CYS A 301 -9.77 15.51 -26.59
C CYS A 301 -8.75 15.69 -25.47
N ALA A 302 -7.49 15.36 -25.70
CA ALA A 302 -6.46 15.37 -24.67
C ALA A 302 -6.09 16.79 -24.21
N TYR A 303 -6.05 17.76 -25.13
CA TYR A 303 -5.61 19.13 -24.82
C TYR A 303 -6.76 20.10 -24.55
N SER A 304 -7.92 19.89 -25.16
CA SER A 304 -9.06 20.81 -25.07
C SER A 304 -10.30 20.20 -24.42
N LEU A 305 -10.23 18.92 -23.98
CA LEU A 305 -11.36 18.15 -23.46
C LEU A 305 -12.52 18.01 -24.47
N ASP A 306 -12.27 18.28 -25.75
CA ASP A 306 -13.24 18.10 -26.83
C ASP A 306 -13.13 16.69 -27.40
N CYS A 307 -13.86 15.77 -26.75
CA CYS A 307 -13.76 14.34 -27.00
C CYS A 307 -14.84 13.76 -27.92
N ALA A 308 -15.76 14.59 -28.42
CA ALA A 308 -16.89 14.09 -29.21
C ALA A 308 -16.47 13.37 -30.50
N ALA A 309 -15.39 13.83 -31.14
CA ALA A 309 -14.86 13.20 -32.35
C ALA A 309 -14.24 11.81 -32.11
N MET A 310 -13.96 11.47 -30.84
CA MET A 310 -13.46 10.15 -30.44
C MET A 310 -14.57 9.17 -30.06
N ASP A 311 -15.85 9.57 -30.06
CA ASP A 311 -16.93 8.63 -29.79
C ASP A 311 -17.01 7.54 -30.85
N MET A 312 -17.23 6.29 -30.42
CA MET A 312 -17.33 5.13 -31.32
C MET A 312 -18.58 4.30 -31.01
N PRO A 313 -19.12 3.55 -32.00
CA PRO A 313 -20.20 2.60 -31.71
C PRO A 313 -19.70 1.48 -30.80
N THR A 314 -20.62 0.76 -30.13
CA THR A 314 -20.29 -0.48 -29.42
C THR A 314 -19.80 -1.54 -30.41
N PRO A 315 -18.55 -2.07 -30.28
CA PRO A 315 -18.03 -3.13 -31.15
C PRO A 315 -18.93 -4.36 -31.26
N ASN A 316 -19.54 -4.78 -30.16
CA ASN A 316 -20.56 -5.83 -30.15
C ASN A 316 -21.54 -5.63 -28.97
N SER A 317 -22.84 -5.57 -29.25
CA SER A 317 -23.87 -5.26 -28.26
C SER A 317 -24.41 -6.46 -27.48
N LYS A 318 -23.77 -7.63 -27.57
CA LYS A 318 -24.27 -8.89 -26.98
C LYS A 318 -23.47 -9.39 -25.78
N HIS A 319 -22.23 -8.95 -25.60
CA HIS A 319 -21.35 -9.56 -24.61
C HIS A 319 -21.51 -8.92 -23.24
N LYS A 320 -22.13 -9.69 -22.34
CA LYS A 320 -22.32 -9.35 -20.93
C LYS A 320 -21.55 -10.34 -20.08
N ASP A 321 -21.11 -9.89 -18.91
CA ASP A 321 -20.58 -10.81 -17.91
C ASP A 321 -21.75 -11.64 -17.32
N PRO A 322 -21.68 -12.98 -17.34
CA PRO A 322 -22.74 -13.86 -16.88
C PRO A 322 -22.75 -14.06 -15.35
N THR A 323 -21.83 -13.43 -14.63
CA THR A 323 -21.71 -13.58 -13.18
C THR A 323 -22.98 -13.14 -12.47
N VAL A 324 -23.47 -14.00 -11.60
CA VAL A 324 -24.54 -13.69 -10.64
C VAL A 324 -23.94 -13.82 -9.26
N LEU A 325 -24.13 -12.80 -8.42
CA LEU A 325 -23.62 -12.82 -7.06
C LEU A 325 -24.33 -13.92 -6.25
N THR A 326 -23.54 -14.82 -5.68
CA THR A 326 -24.04 -15.99 -4.90
C THR A 326 -23.52 -16.02 -3.46
N VAL A 327 -22.66 -15.07 -3.10
CA VAL A 327 -22.02 -14.96 -1.80
C VAL A 327 -22.29 -13.60 -1.19
N THR A 328 -22.32 -13.56 0.13
CA THR A 328 -22.40 -12.33 0.93
C THR A 328 -21.01 -11.81 1.26
N ARG A 329 -20.93 -10.56 1.70
CA ARG A 329 -19.68 -9.96 2.16
C ARG A 329 -19.10 -10.72 3.34
N GLU A 330 -19.95 -11.05 4.31
CA GLU A 330 -19.57 -11.71 5.56
C GLU A 330 -18.98 -13.12 5.29
N GLU A 331 -19.46 -13.82 4.26
CA GLU A 331 -18.91 -15.11 3.84
C GLU A 331 -17.52 -15.01 3.18
N VAL A 332 -17.14 -13.84 2.66
CA VAL A 332 -15.89 -13.67 1.90
C VAL A 332 -14.80 -12.98 2.71
N ILE A 333 -15.16 -11.95 3.50
CA ILE A 333 -14.20 -11.16 4.27
C ILE A 333 -14.38 -11.28 5.80
N GLY A 334 -15.36 -12.07 6.24
CA GLY A 334 -15.62 -12.37 7.66
C GLY A 334 -16.28 -11.24 8.44
N GLN A 335 -16.31 -11.42 9.76
CA GLN A 335 -16.88 -10.49 10.73
C GLN A 335 -15.93 -10.34 11.93
N PRO A 336 -14.83 -9.61 11.79
CA PRO A 336 -13.81 -9.55 12.83
C PRO A 336 -14.31 -8.83 14.07
N VAL A 337 -13.73 -9.17 15.21
CA VAL A 337 -13.95 -8.47 16.49
C VAL A 337 -12.63 -8.29 17.22
N ILE A 338 -12.25 -7.03 17.41
CA ILE A 338 -10.98 -6.65 18.03
C ILE A 338 -10.95 -6.95 19.54
N GLY A 339 -9.84 -7.57 19.98
CA GLY A 339 -9.47 -7.75 21.38
C GLY A 339 -7.99 -7.43 21.60
N LEU A 340 -7.56 -7.43 22.87
CA LEU A 340 -6.15 -7.33 23.26
C LEU A 340 -5.75 -8.46 24.20
N SER A 341 -4.52 -8.96 24.10
CA SER A 341 -3.99 -9.96 25.03
C SER A 341 -3.74 -9.39 26.44
N SER A 342 -3.54 -8.08 26.55
CA SER A 342 -3.38 -7.36 27.81
C SER A 342 -3.80 -5.89 27.71
N ALA A 343 -4.14 -5.28 28.85
CA ALA A 343 -4.60 -3.88 28.92
C ALA A 343 -3.46 -2.88 29.23
N GLY A 344 -2.24 -3.36 29.51
CA GLY A 344 -1.13 -2.50 29.84
C GLY A 344 0.05 -3.21 30.48
N VAL A 345 1.09 -2.43 30.78
CA VAL A 345 2.34 -2.86 31.41
C VAL A 345 2.87 -1.78 32.35
N SER A 346 3.50 -2.19 33.44
CA SER A 346 4.24 -1.30 34.32
C SER A 346 5.75 -1.48 34.11
N LEU A 347 6.46 -0.38 33.90
CA LEU A 347 7.90 -0.35 33.60
C LEU A 347 8.64 0.52 34.60
N ALA A 348 9.86 0.13 34.94
CA ALA A 348 10.79 0.96 35.69
C ALA A 348 12.10 1.10 34.92
N LEU A 349 12.44 2.32 34.52
CA LEU A 349 13.61 2.62 33.70
C LEU A 349 14.44 3.75 34.33
N PRO A 350 15.78 3.77 34.14
CA PRO A 350 16.59 4.92 34.53
C PRO A 350 16.33 6.10 33.58
N SER A 351 16.78 7.30 33.95
CA SER A 351 16.75 8.48 33.07
C SER A 351 17.59 8.24 31.80
N ASP A 352 17.17 8.85 30.69
CA ASP A 352 17.86 8.79 29.40
C ASP A 352 18.07 7.37 28.84
N ALA A 353 17.23 6.41 29.25
CA ALA A 353 17.15 5.07 28.69
C ALA A 353 16.13 4.97 27.54
N ALA A 354 16.40 4.05 26.61
CA ALA A 354 15.45 3.60 25.61
C ALA A 354 15.22 2.09 25.74
N LEU A 355 13.95 1.68 25.84
CA LEU A 355 13.52 0.29 25.83
C LEU A 355 12.73 0.03 24.55
N THR A 356 13.21 -0.90 23.73
CA THR A 356 12.50 -1.41 22.55
C THR A 356 11.91 -2.78 22.85
N GLY A 357 10.83 -3.15 22.15
CA GLY A 357 10.25 -4.50 22.25
C GLY A 357 9.21 -4.68 23.35
N VAL A 358 8.61 -3.58 23.84
CA VAL A 358 7.43 -3.68 24.70
C VAL A 358 6.27 -4.13 23.83
N ALA A 359 5.89 -5.41 23.93
CA ALA A 359 4.94 -6.04 23.03
C ALA A 359 3.62 -6.39 23.70
N PHE A 360 2.55 -6.35 22.92
CA PHE A 360 1.25 -6.96 23.23
C PHE A 360 0.57 -7.37 21.93
N ASP A 361 -0.43 -8.24 22.03
CA ASP A 361 -1.10 -8.80 20.85
C ASP A 361 -2.50 -8.21 20.70
N VAL A 362 -2.86 -7.96 19.46
CA VAL A 362 -4.18 -7.57 19.00
C VAL A 362 -4.86 -8.81 18.46
N LEU A 363 -5.95 -9.20 19.10
CA LEU A 363 -6.65 -10.44 18.82
C LEU A 363 -7.76 -10.15 17.80
N ASN A 364 -7.97 -11.07 16.86
CA ASN A 364 -9.25 -11.17 16.16
C ASN A 364 -10.06 -12.33 16.74
N THR A 365 -11.05 -12.00 17.57
CA THR A 365 -11.84 -13.00 18.32
C THR A 365 -12.98 -13.64 17.53
N GLN A 366 -13.10 -13.31 16.24
CA GLN A 366 -14.11 -13.82 15.32
C GLN A 366 -13.46 -14.16 13.97
N SER A 367 -14.20 -14.10 12.86
CA SER A 367 -13.74 -14.49 11.53
C SER A 367 -13.11 -13.37 10.71
N GLY A 368 -12.46 -13.74 9.63
CA GLY A 368 -11.95 -12.83 8.61
C GLY A 368 -10.66 -12.12 8.97
N LEU A 369 -10.32 -11.14 8.14
CA LEU A 369 -9.18 -10.26 8.37
C LEU A 369 -9.63 -9.12 9.28
N LEU A 370 -8.87 -8.82 10.32
CA LEU A 370 -8.99 -7.59 11.12
C LEU A 370 -7.83 -6.67 10.75
N SER A 371 -8.13 -5.45 10.30
CA SER A 371 -7.12 -4.39 10.19
C SER A 371 -7.30 -3.36 11.29
N PHE A 372 -6.19 -2.91 11.90
CA PHE A 372 -6.20 -1.99 13.02
C PHE A 372 -5.15 -0.89 12.90
N GLN A 373 -5.39 0.24 13.58
CA GLN A 373 -4.45 1.34 13.75
C GLN A 373 -4.02 1.47 15.21
N VAL A 374 -2.75 1.82 15.41
CA VAL A 374 -2.16 2.12 16.72
C VAL A 374 -1.77 3.60 16.77
N LEU A 375 -2.33 4.33 17.73
CA LEU A 375 -2.00 5.74 17.99
C LEU A 375 -1.51 5.92 19.43
N THR A 376 -0.38 6.61 19.61
CA THR A 376 0.16 6.93 20.94
C THR A 376 -0.13 8.38 21.33
N ASP A 377 -0.38 8.65 22.61
CA ASP A 377 -0.78 9.96 23.13
C ASP A 377 0.37 10.83 23.66
N VAL A 378 1.57 10.24 23.79
CA VAL A 378 2.76 10.89 24.35
C VAL A 378 3.98 10.69 23.46
N SER A 379 4.85 11.69 23.39
CA SER A 379 6.02 11.69 22.49
C SER A 379 7.11 10.67 22.85
N TRP A 380 7.15 10.24 24.11
CA TRP A 380 8.10 9.26 24.62
C TRP A 380 7.70 7.81 24.33
N LEU A 381 6.47 7.58 23.86
CA LEU A 381 5.95 6.26 23.49
C LEU A 381 5.68 6.23 21.99
N LYS A 382 6.26 5.26 21.28
CA LYS A 382 6.08 5.10 19.83
C LYS A 382 5.78 3.66 19.48
N ALA A 383 4.80 3.43 18.61
CA ALA A 383 4.62 2.15 17.95
C ALA A 383 5.63 2.00 16.80
N ALA A 384 6.17 0.79 16.62
CA ALA A 384 7.05 0.48 15.49
C ALA A 384 6.29 0.55 14.16
N THR A 385 5.08 -0.01 14.15
CA THR A 385 4.16 0.01 13.00
C THR A 385 2.84 0.64 13.44
N SER A 386 2.29 1.52 12.61
CA SER A 386 1.05 2.25 12.93
C SER A 386 -0.22 1.56 12.42
N VAL A 387 -0.09 0.63 11.46
CA VAL A 387 -1.18 -0.14 10.88
C VAL A 387 -0.79 -1.61 10.81
N GLY A 388 -1.56 -2.46 11.49
CA GLY A 388 -1.34 -3.89 11.57
C GLY A 388 -2.58 -4.69 11.17
N VAL A 389 -2.42 -6.01 11.09
CA VAL A 389 -3.52 -6.94 10.84
C VAL A 389 -3.50 -8.11 11.82
N ALA A 390 -4.67 -8.72 12.03
CA ALA A 390 -4.84 -9.97 12.78
C ALA A 390 -5.85 -10.86 12.04
N LEU A 391 -5.65 -12.18 12.08
CA LEU A 391 -6.47 -13.16 11.37
C LEU A 391 -7.41 -13.87 12.32
N GLY A 392 -8.67 -14.03 11.89
CA GLY A 392 -9.63 -14.89 12.55
C GLY A 392 -9.29 -16.37 12.38
N ASP A 393 -9.96 -17.20 13.18
CA ASP A 393 -9.74 -18.66 13.19
C ASP A 393 -9.99 -19.32 11.82
N ASP A 394 -10.92 -18.78 11.03
CA ASP A 394 -11.25 -19.26 9.68
C ASP A 394 -10.14 -19.00 8.64
N LEU A 395 -9.23 -18.06 8.93
CA LEU A 395 -8.05 -17.77 8.12
C LEU A 395 -6.76 -18.42 8.68
N GLY A 396 -6.89 -19.25 9.73
CA GLY A 396 -5.79 -19.97 10.36
C GLY A 396 -5.34 -19.42 11.71
N GLY A 397 -5.88 -18.27 12.15
CA GLY A 397 -5.59 -17.63 13.43
C GLY A 397 -4.17 -17.08 13.51
N ASP A 398 -4.03 -15.75 13.56
CA ASP A 398 -2.74 -15.08 13.76
C ASP A 398 -2.97 -13.74 14.47
N ASP A 399 -2.39 -13.57 15.65
CA ASP A 399 -2.57 -12.37 16.44
C ASP A 399 -1.63 -11.25 15.95
N GLY A 400 -2.17 -10.05 15.78
CA GLY A 400 -1.38 -8.90 15.36
C GLY A 400 -0.46 -8.44 16.48
N THR A 401 0.85 -8.51 16.30
CA THR A 401 1.81 -8.09 17.34
C THR A 401 2.11 -6.60 17.25
N VAL A 402 1.86 -5.84 18.31
CA VAL A 402 2.26 -4.43 18.40
C VAL A 402 3.54 -4.30 19.20
N GLN A 403 4.58 -3.73 18.59
CA GLN A 403 5.84 -3.44 19.24
C GLN A 403 5.94 -1.95 19.59
N LEU A 404 6.13 -1.64 20.87
CA LEU A 404 6.32 -0.28 21.37
C LEU A 404 7.79 -0.02 21.74
N THR A 405 8.20 1.23 21.52
CA THR A 405 9.45 1.81 22.01
C THR A 405 9.15 2.89 23.03
N VAL A 406 9.80 2.79 24.20
CA VAL A 406 9.74 3.75 25.29
C VAL A 406 11.07 4.49 25.35
N ASN A 407 11.06 5.82 25.22
CA ASN A 407 12.25 6.66 25.32
C ASN A 407 12.11 7.65 26.48
N THR A 408 12.92 7.47 27.51
CA THR A 408 12.87 8.29 28.74
C THR A 408 13.71 9.57 28.67
N ALA A 409 14.38 9.83 27.54
CA ALA A 409 15.18 11.04 27.36
C ALA A 409 14.35 12.31 27.58
N GLY A 410 14.83 13.17 28.48
CA GLY A 410 14.17 14.43 28.81
C GLY A 410 12.94 14.32 29.73
N LEU A 411 12.59 13.13 30.21
CA LEU A 411 11.55 12.95 31.21
C LEU A 411 12.12 13.12 32.63
N ALA A 412 11.40 13.84 33.49
CA ALA A 412 11.79 14.02 34.89
C ALA A 412 11.60 12.73 35.70
N PRO A 413 12.38 12.51 36.78
CA PRO A 413 12.11 11.42 37.72
C PRO A 413 10.67 11.44 38.25
N GLY A 414 10.06 10.26 38.40
CA GLY A 414 8.68 10.11 38.85
C GLY A 414 7.83 9.21 37.97
N GLN A 415 6.51 9.28 38.16
CA GLN A 415 5.55 8.49 37.41
C GLN A 415 5.10 9.23 36.14
N HIS A 416 5.04 8.49 35.04
CA HIS A 416 4.53 8.91 33.74
C HIS A 416 3.55 7.86 33.23
N VAL A 417 2.50 8.31 32.54
CA VAL A 417 1.52 7.40 31.93
C VAL A 417 1.40 7.74 30.46
N GLY A 418 1.59 6.73 29.62
CA GLY A 418 1.38 6.80 28.17
C GLY A 418 0.33 5.79 27.76
N ARG A 419 -0.41 6.08 26.69
CA ARG A 419 -1.44 5.21 26.14
C ARG A 419 -1.18 4.94 24.67
N ALA A 420 -1.30 3.68 24.30
CA ALA A 420 -1.52 3.28 22.92
C ALA A 420 -3.01 2.95 22.76
N THR A 421 -3.69 3.65 21.84
CA THR A 421 -5.07 3.35 21.45
C THR A 421 -5.05 2.49 20.21
N ILE A 422 -5.73 1.35 20.27
CA ILE A 422 -5.84 0.38 19.18
C ILE A 422 -7.28 0.40 18.70
N SER A 423 -7.48 0.79 17.44
CA SER A 423 -8.82 0.86 16.84
C SER A 423 -8.87 -0.04 15.61
N SER A 424 -9.95 -0.79 15.44
CA SER A 424 -10.22 -1.35 14.12
C SER A 424 -10.41 -0.21 13.12
N LEU A 425 -9.96 -0.42 11.89
CA LEU A 425 -10.17 0.54 10.82
C LEU A 425 -11.65 0.61 10.41
N TYR A 426 -12.44 -0.42 10.66
CA TYR A 426 -13.87 -0.47 10.33
C TYR A 426 -14.69 -0.95 11.53
N ALA A 427 -16.00 -1.09 11.37
CA ALA A 427 -16.90 -1.47 12.46
C ALA A 427 -16.68 -2.93 12.90
N ALA A 428 -15.67 -3.16 13.74
CA ALA A 428 -15.26 -4.47 14.25
C ALA A 428 -15.02 -4.45 15.78
N GLY A 429 -15.85 -3.69 16.50
CA GLY A 429 -15.75 -3.52 17.95
C GLY A 429 -15.32 -2.11 18.39
N SER A 430 -15.28 -1.88 19.71
CA SER A 430 -14.84 -0.61 20.28
C SER A 430 -13.31 -0.54 20.35
N PRO A 431 -12.71 0.67 20.24
CA PRO A 431 -11.28 0.86 20.47
C PRO A 431 -10.85 0.33 21.84
N HIS A 432 -9.66 -0.26 21.89
CA HIS A 432 -9.00 -0.69 23.12
C HIS A 432 -7.84 0.25 23.47
N THR A 433 -7.41 0.22 24.73
CA THR A 433 -6.28 1.03 25.20
C THR A 433 -5.29 0.15 25.95
N PHE A 434 -4.04 0.18 25.51
CA PHE A 434 -2.91 -0.39 26.21
C PHE A 434 -2.19 0.72 26.99
N ILE A 435 -2.14 0.59 28.33
CA ILE A 435 -1.58 1.60 29.22
C ILE A 435 -0.13 1.25 29.57
N VAL A 436 0.79 2.20 29.39
CA VAL A 436 2.18 2.08 29.85
C VAL A 436 2.36 2.95 31.08
N ASP A 437 2.43 2.32 32.25
CA ASP A 437 2.75 2.97 33.52
C ASP A 437 4.27 2.96 33.70
N LEU A 438 4.92 4.10 33.49
CA LEU A 438 6.38 4.24 33.53
C LEU A 438 6.82 4.93 34.82
N VAL A 439 7.76 4.32 35.53
CA VAL A 439 8.47 4.94 36.66
C VAL A 439 9.92 5.21 36.26
N ILE A 440 10.32 6.48 36.33
CA ILE A 440 11.71 6.87 36.15
C ILE A 440 12.37 6.97 37.50
N ALA A 441 13.36 6.10 37.74
CA ALA A 441 14.10 6.10 38.99
C ALA A 441 14.77 7.48 39.20
N GLY A 442 14.51 8.10 40.35
CA GLY A 442 15.26 9.27 40.76
C GLY A 442 16.71 8.87 41.00
N GLY A 443 17.65 9.55 40.34
CA GLY A 443 19.03 9.51 40.78
C GLY A 443 19.05 9.88 42.26
N GLU A 444 19.70 9.04 43.09
CA GLU A 444 20.06 9.47 44.44
C GLU A 444 20.72 10.85 44.33
N PRO A 445 20.35 11.84 45.17
CA PRO A 445 21.05 13.11 45.15
C PRO A 445 22.52 12.82 45.35
N THR A 446 23.36 13.21 44.39
CA THR A 446 24.82 13.17 44.55
C THR A 446 25.13 13.75 45.92
N PRO A 447 25.78 13.02 46.84
CA PRO A 447 26.05 13.55 48.16
C PRO A 447 26.81 14.86 47.97
N SER A 448 26.25 15.97 48.47
CA SER A 448 26.95 17.25 48.51
C SER A 448 28.37 16.99 49.00
N PRO A 449 29.41 17.46 48.28
CA PRO A 449 30.77 17.29 48.74
C PRO A 449 30.85 17.85 50.17
N LYS A 450 31.14 16.97 51.12
CA LYS A 450 31.37 17.34 52.51
C LYS A 450 32.52 18.36 52.49
N PRO A 451 32.36 19.57 53.07
CA PRO A 451 33.41 20.56 53.03
C PRO A 451 34.65 19.99 53.74
N THR A 452 35.72 19.78 52.97
CA THR A 452 37.05 19.50 53.50
C THR A 452 37.55 20.75 54.24
N PRO A 453 38.14 20.62 55.45
CA PRO A 453 38.71 21.76 56.15
C PRO A 453 39.79 22.41 55.28
N TYR A 454 39.66 23.72 55.10
CA TYR A 454 40.63 24.56 54.42
C TYR A 454 41.99 24.49 55.16
N PRO A 455 43.11 24.11 54.52
CA PRO A 455 44.41 24.32 55.11
C PRO A 455 44.79 25.81 55.03
N THR A 456 45.32 26.32 56.14
CA THR A 456 45.82 27.68 56.32
C THR A 456 46.89 28.03 55.26
N PRO A 457 46.83 29.21 54.60
CA PRO A 457 47.80 29.56 53.55
C PRO A 457 49.13 30.04 54.14
N THR A 458 50.23 29.50 53.62
CA THR A 458 51.59 30.01 53.78
C THR A 458 51.86 31.08 52.71
N PRO A 459 52.52 32.22 53.01
CA PRO A 459 52.75 33.27 52.01
C PRO A 459 53.92 32.94 51.08
N GLY A 460 53.73 33.10 49.78
CA GLY A 460 54.76 33.04 48.74
C GLY A 460 54.43 34.03 47.60
N PRO A 461 55.44 34.52 46.85
CA PRO A 461 55.53 35.94 46.53
C PRO A 461 54.93 36.37 45.19
N ASN A 462 54.45 37.62 45.20
CA ASN A 462 54.37 38.61 44.13
C ASN A 462 53.52 38.30 42.89
N ALA A 463 52.46 39.09 42.77
CA ALA A 463 51.51 39.19 41.67
C ALA A 463 52.18 39.59 40.35
N ALA A 464 51.78 38.93 39.26
CA ALA A 464 51.81 39.49 37.92
C ALA A 464 50.43 40.12 37.64
N THR A 465 50.41 41.44 37.53
CA THR A 465 49.26 42.27 37.19
C THR A 465 48.79 41.98 35.76
N TRP A 466 47.48 41.81 35.58
CA TRP A 466 46.84 41.74 34.26
C TRP A 466 46.87 43.16 33.66
N ALA A 467 47.37 43.29 32.43
CA ALA A 467 47.33 44.55 31.69
C ALA A 467 46.06 44.62 30.84
N ASP A 468 45.45 45.81 30.80
CA ASP A 468 44.40 46.23 29.87
C ASP A 468 45.02 46.30 28.46
N ASP A 469 44.61 45.39 27.57
CA ASP A 469 45.22 45.21 26.24
C ASP A 469 44.46 46.00 25.14
N ASP A 470 43.30 46.60 25.46
CA ASP A 470 42.48 47.38 24.52
C ASP A 470 42.40 48.89 24.82
N CYS A 471 43.06 49.33 25.91
CA CYS A 471 43.13 50.72 26.38
C CYS A 471 41.77 51.33 26.76
N SER A 472 40.76 50.51 27.09
CA SER A 472 39.44 50.99 27.48
C SER A 472 39.36 51.48 28.94
N GLY A 473 40.40 51.20 29.75
CA GLY A 473 40.49 51.63 31.15
C GLY A 473 39.75 50.74 32.14
N SER A 474 39.21 49.60 31.71
CA SER A 474 38.60 48.58 32.59
C SER A 474 38.76 47.18 32.01
N VAL A 475 39.20 46.21 32.84
CA VAL A 475 39.32 44.79 32.44
C VAL A 475 37.93 44.19 32.20
N ASP A 476 37.67 43.71 30.98
CA ASP A 476 36.38 43.15 30.58
C ASP A 476 36.50 41.74 29.93
N PRO A 477 35.39 41.03 29.67
CA PRO A 477 35.44 39.68 29.10
C PRO A 477 36.00 39.59 27.67
N VAL A 478 36.15 40.71 26.96
CA VAL A 478 36.72 40.81 25.61
C VAL A 478 38.25 40.70 25.66
N ASP A 479 38.90 41.15 26.74
CA ASP A 479 40.33 40.94 26.99
C ASP A 479 40.70 39.45 27.04
N ALA A 480 39.77 38.61 27.51
CA ALA A 480 39.95 37.16 27.58
C ALA A 480 39.79 36.46 26.20
N LEU A 481 39.33 37.16 25.16
CA LEU A 481 39.00 36.56 23.87
C LEU A 481 40.11 36.63 22.80
N VAL A 482 41.23 37.33 23.05
CA VAL A 482 42.36 37.38 22.10
C VAL A 482 43.37 36.24 22.35
N THR A 483 43.44 35.67 23.55
CA THR A 483 44.39 34.59 23.87
C THR A 483 43.98 33.19 23.38
N MET A 484 42.75 33.00 22.86
CA MET A 484 42.31 31.69 22.32
C MET A 484 42.37 31.55 20.79
N ARG A 485 43.02 32.47 20.06
CA ARG A 485 43.20 32.36 18.59
C ARG A 485 44.60 31.96 18.13
N HIS A 486 45.52 31.66 19.03
CA HIS A 486 46.82 31.08 18.68
C HIS A 486 47.09 29.87 19.56
N ASP A 487 46.53 28.71 19.20
CA ASP A 487 47.19 27.41 19.30
C ASP A 487 46.44 26.41 18.40
N VAL A 488 47.23 25.73 17.56
CA VAL A 488 46.84 24.76 16.51
C VAL A 488 46.58 23.39 17.09
#